data_AF-A0A533V9L7-F1
#
_entry.id   AF-A0A533V9L7-F1
#
_cell.length_a   1.000
_cell.length_b   1.000
_cell.length_c   1.000
_cell.angle_alpha   90.00
_cell.angle_beta   90.00
_cell.angle_gamma   90.00
#
_symmetry.space_group_name_H-M   'P 1'
#
loop_
_entity.id
_entity.type
_entity.pdbx_description
1 polymer ?
#
loop_
_entity_poly.entity_id
_entity_poly.type
_entity_poly.pdbx_seq_one_letter_code
_entity_poly.pdbx_strand_id
1 'polypeptide(L)'
;MVVDEKIEEAKYFLDKIKKATERKDFIPNLSAYLSATRSIPDYLLEDYNVKYGLKISLDKRLNKDIFEEVARRRNNPNAIAFIKGYNNNFKKLTRDKVAKLLLTKRNIRVHRTDLPLQKNVSASIIENGGKRSAISNTRVKWLFDDYKEADVIEVCKEFLRLMNDFVKNVTTKFP
;
A
#
# COMPACT_ATOMS: atom_id res chain seq x y z
N MET A 1 -4.78 -8.18 -14.87
CA MET A 1 -4.84 -8.38 -13.42
C MET A 1 -5.92 -7.46 -12.89
N VAL A 2 -6.79 -7.96 -12.01
CA VAL A 2 -7.87 -7.16 -11.39
C VAL A 2 -7.43 -6.60 -10.03
N VAL A 3 -8.20 -5.67 -9.45
CA VAL A 3 -7.85 -5.04 -8.17
C VAL A 3 -7.66 -6.06 -7.04
N ASP A 4 -8.46 -7.12 -7.00
CA ASP A 4 -8.38 -8.15 -5.96
C ASP A 4 -7.07 -8.95 -6.04
N GLU A 5 -6.64 -9.32 -7.24
CA GLU A 5 -5.34 -9.97 -7.47
C GLU A 5 -4.19 -9.06 -7.01
N LYS A 6 -4.32 -7.74 -7.20
CA LYS A 6 -3.30 -6.78 -6.75
C LYS A 6 -3.26 -6.62 -5.23
N ILE A 7 -4.41 -6.74 -4.57
CA ILE A 7 -4.48 -6.80 -3.10
C ILE A 7 -3.80 -8.08 -2.59
N GLU A 8 -4.02 -9.22 -3.24
CA GLU A 8 -3.36 -10.48 -2.86
C GLU A 8 -1.84 -10.42 -3.07
N GLU A 9 -1.37 -9.81 -4.16
CA GLU A 9 0.06 -9.54 -4.37
C GLU A 9 0.65 -8.68 -3.23
N ALA A 10 -0.05 -7.63 -2.82
CA ALA A 10 0.37 -6.82 -1.68
C ALA A 10 0.39 -7.62 -0.36
N LYS A 11 -0.62 -8.48 -0.11
CA LYS A 11 -0.64 -9.37 1.06
C LYS A 11 0.53 -10.35 1.06
N TYR A 12 0.85 -10.92 -0.11
CA TYR A 12 1.99 -11.83 -0.28
C TYR A 12 3.31 -11.16 0.13
N PHE A 13 3.60 -9.98 -0.40
CA PHE A 13 4.85 -9.29 -0.04
C PHE A 13 4.85 -8.78 1.40
N LEU A 14 3.69 -8.41 1.95
CA LEU A 14 3.56 -8.09 3.37
C LEU A 14 3.90 -9.30 4.27
N ASP A 15 3.53 -10.52 3.87
CA ASP A 15 3.92 -11.74 4.58
C ASP A 15 5.44 -11.99 4.48
N LYS A 16 6.04 -11.75 3.30
CA LYS A 16 7.49 -11.85 3.12
C LYS A 16 8.28 -10.88 4.00
N ILE A 17 7.88 -9.60 4.09
CA ILE A 17 8.58 -8.63 4.96
C ILE A 17 8.43 -8.96 6.44
N LYS A 18 7.31 -9.56 6.87
CA LYS A 18 7.11 -10.01 8.26
C LYS A 18 8.07 -11.12 8.68
N LYS A 19 8.46 -11.97 7.72
CA LYS A 19 9.32 -13.13 7.95
C LYS A 19 10.80 -12.81 7.72
N ALA A 20 11.13 -11.67 7.12
CA ALA A 20 12.49 -11.29 6.81
C ALA A 20 13.27 -10.87 8.06
N THR A 21 14.38 -11.55 8.32
CA THR A 21 15.32 -11.25 9.42
C THR A 21 16.53 -10.43 8.93
N GLU A 22 16.87 -10.57 7.66
CA GLU A 22 18.02 -9.91 7.02
C GLU A 22 17.61 -8.78 6.08
N ARG A 23 18.48 -7.77 5.96
CA ARG A 23 18.26 -6.60 5.09
C ARG A 23 18.07 -7.01 3.63
N LYS A 24 18.84 -8.00 3.16
CA LYS A 24 18.84 -8.48 1.77
C LYS A 24 17.49 -9.04 1.34
N ASP A 25 16.73 -9.60 2.29
CA ASP A 25 15.39 -10.13 2.06
C ASP A 25 14.33 -9.06 2.35
N PHE A 26 14.56 -8.21 3.36
CA PHE A 26 13.60 -7.18 3.76
C PHE A 26 13.39 -6.10 2.69
N ILE A 27 14.49 -5.53 2.16
CA ILE A 27 14.43 -4.37 1.25
C ILE A 27 13.72 -4.68 -0.07
N PRO A 28 14.07 -5.77 -0.81
CA PRO A 28 13.40 -6.07 -2.08
C PRO A 28 11.91 -6.37 -1.89
N ASN A 29 11.55 -7.11 -0.84
CA ASN A 29 10.16 -7.42 -0.54
C ASN A 29 9.36 -6.18 -0.10
N LEU A 30 9.97 -5.24 0.64
CA LEU A 30 9.34 -3.97 0.96
C LEU A 30 9.09 -3.13 -0.30
N SER A 31 10.06 -3.08 -1.21
CA SER A 31 9.91 -2.40 -2.50
C SER A 31 8.76 -3.00 -3.32
N ALA A 32 8.69 -4.32 -3.41
CA ALA A 32 7.62 -5.03 -4.10
C ALA A 32 6.24 -4.79 -3.45
N TYR A 33 6.16 -4.87 -2.11
CA TYR A 33 4.96 -4.52 -1.34
C TYR A 33 4.48 -3.10 -1.65
N LEU A 34 5.38 -2.11 -1.60
CA LEU A 34 5.03 -0.71 -1.84
C LEU A 34 4.56 -0.50 -3.28
N SER A 35 5.23 -1.13 -4.25
CA SER A 35 4.84 -1.10 -5.66
C SER A 35 3.42 -1.65 -5.85
N ALA A 36 3.16 -2.86 -5.33
CA ALA A 36 1.87 -3.51 -5.40
C ALA A 36 0.77 -2.63 -4.78
N THR A 37 0.95 -2.24 -3.52
CA THR A 37 -0.04 -1.49 -2.74
C THR A 37 -0.36 -0.12 -3.37
N ARG A 38 0.64 0.59 -3.90
CA ARG A 38 0.45 1.92 -4.53
C ARG A 38 -0.33 1.87 -5.84
N SER A 39 -0.33 0.72 -6.52
CA SER A 39 -1.04 0.56 -7.79
C SER A 39 -2.48 0.09 -7.63
N ILE A 40 -2.91 -0.35 -6.43
CA ILE A 40 -4.31 -0.74 -6.15
C ILE A 40 -5.33 0.30 -6.67
N PRO A 41 -5.15 1.62 -6.44
CA PRO A 41 -6.09 2.61 -6.96
C PRO A 41 -6.14 2.69 -8.48
N ASP A 42 -5.05 2.34 -9.18
CA ASP A 42 -5.00 2.32 -10.64
C ASP A 42 -5.76 1.09 -11.17
N TYR A 43 -5.50 -0.09 -10.61
CA TYR A 43 -6.22 -1.32 -10.96
C TYR A 43 -7.73 -1.20 -10.71
N LEU A 44 -8.13 -0.50 -9.64
CA LEU A 44 -9.53 -0.20 -9.41
C LEU A 44 -10.12 0.68 -10.53
N LEU A 45 -9.38 1.65 -11.07
CA LEU A 45 -9.86 2.43 -12.23
C LEU A 45 -9.94 1.56 -13.49
N GLU A 46 -8.99 0.64 -13.68
CA GLU A 46 -8.96 -0.27 -14.83
C GLU A 46 -10.16 -1.24 -14.82
N ASP A 47 -10.48 -1.83 -13.67
CA ASP A 47 -11.65 -2.68 -13.51
C ASP A 47 -12.94 -1.93 -13.86
N TYR A 48 -13.06 -0.68 -13.42
CA TYR A 48 -14.23 0.14 -13.71
C TYR A 48 -14.25 0.70 -15.14
N ASN A 49 -13.08 0.85 -15.79
CA ASN A 49 -12.99 1.16 -17.22
C ASN A 49 -13.60 0.03 -18.06
N VAL A 50 -13.31 -1.23 -17.69
CA VAL A 50 -13.93 -2.42 -18.31
C VAL A 50 -15.41 -2.47 -17.98
N LYS A 51 -15.77 -2.38 -16.70
CA LYS A 51 -17.16 -2.48 -16.21
C LYS A 51 -18.12 -1.51 -16.88
N TYR A 52 -17.71 -0.25 -17.06
CA TYR A 52 -18.54 0.77 -17.70
C TYR A 52 -18.36 0.84 -19.22
N GLY A 53 -17.59 -0.08 -19.81
CA GLY A 53 -17.38 -0.14 -21.25
C GLY A 53 -16.77 1.15 -21.82
N LEU A 54 -15.90 1.84 -21.06
CA LEU A 54 -15.30 3.10 -21.49
C LEU A 54 -14.23 2.90 -22.57
N LYS A 55 -13.69 1.68 -22.69
CA LYS A 55 -12.71 1.26 -23.71
C LYS A 55 -11.51 2.21 -23.78
N ILE A 56 -11.07 2.72 -22.63
CA ILE A 56 -9.84 3.52 -22.56
C ILE A 56 -8.66 2.56 -22.72
N SER A 57 -7.74 2.88 -23.64
CA SER A 57 -6.52 2.08 -23.83
C SER A 57 -5.67 2.09 -22.56
N LEU A 58 -5.13 0.92 -22.22
CA LEU A 58 -4.21 0.71 -21.11
C LEU A 58 -2.74 0.66 -21.57
N ASP A 59 -2.45 1.00 -22.83
CA ASP A 59 -1.07 1.15 -23.34
C ASP A 59 -0.28 2.21 -22.55
N LYS A 60 -1.01 3.15 -21.95
CA LYS A 60 -0.51 4.12 -20.97
C LYS A 60 -1.32 3.98 -19.68
N ARG A 61 -0.71 4.36 -18.57
CA ARG A 61 -1.38 4.38 -17.26
C ARG A 61 -2.67 5.19 -17.32
N LEU A 62 -3.78 4.55 -16.99
CA LEU A 62 -5.06 5.19 -16.82
C LEU A 62 -5.02 6.10 -15.58
N ASN A 63 -5.25 7.40 -15.77
CA ASN A 63 -5.39 8.35 -14.68
C ASN A 63 -6.85 8.80 -14.54
N LYS A 64 -7.14 9.46 -13.43
CA LYS A 64 -8.49 9.88 -13.02
C LYS A 64 -9.08 10.91 -13.99
N ASP A 65 -8.25 11.77 -14.54
CA ASP A 65 -8.66 12.85 -15.45
C ASP A 65 -9.10 12.27 -16.79
N ILE A 66 -8.32 11.33 -17.35
CA ILE A 66 -8.68 10.60 -18.58
C ILE A 66 -9.97 9.81 -18.37
N PHE A 67 -10.10 9.13 -17.23
CA PHE A 67 -11.34 8.40 -16.90
C PHE A 67 -12.55 9.34 -16.90
N GLU A 68 -12.45 10.47 -16.19
CA GLU A 68 -13.54 11.44 -16.09
C GLU A 68 -13.90 12.05 -17.44
N GLU A 69 -12.90 12.42 -18.24
CA GLU A 69 -13.09 12.96 -19.57
C GLU A 69 -13.86 12.00 -20.48
N VAL A 70 -13.44 10.73 -20.53
CA VAL A 70 -14.08 9.72 -21.37
C VAL A 70 -15.48 9.37 -20.87
N ALA A 71 -15.67 9.29 -19.55
CA ALA A 71 -16.99 9.06 -18.94
C ALA A 71 -17.99 10.16 -19.33
N ARG A 72 -17.55 11.42 -19.33
CA ARG A 72 -18.36 12.58 -19.76
C ARG A 72 -18.62 12.55 -21.27
N ARG A 73 -17.59 12.29 -22.08
CA ARG A 73 -17.71 12.23 -23.55
C ARG A 73 -18.69 11.14 -24.01
N ARG A 74 -18.72 10.00 -23.32
CA ARG A 74 -19.64 8.89 -23.59
C ARG A 74 -21.01 9.06 -22.94
N ASN A 75 -21.23 10.15 -22.22
CA ASN A 75 -22.45 10.42 -21.46
C ASN A 75 -22.87 9.25 -20.56
N ASN A 76 -21.90 8.62 -19.87
CA ASN A 76 -22.16 7.48 -19.00
C ASN A 76 -22.36 7.97 -17.55
N PRO A 77 -23.61 8.12 -17.07
CA PRO A 77 -23.88 8.69 -15.75
C PRO A 77 -23.32 7.84 -14.61
N ASN A 78 -23.27 6.52 -14.76
CA ASN A 78 -22.73 5.61 -13.76
C ASN A 78 -21.20 5.80 -13.63
N ALA A 79 -20.49 5.90 -14.75
CA ALA A 79 -19.05 6.17 -14.76
C ALA A 79 -18.72 7.56 -14.18
N ILE A 80 -19.54 8.57 -14.48
CA ILE A 80 -19.38 9.93 -13.93
C ILE A 80 -19.62 9.93 -12.41
N ALA A 81 -20.65 9.22 -11.93
CA ALA A 81 -20.94 9.11 -10.51
C ALA A 81 -19.80 8.36 -9.77
N PHE A 82 -19.31 7.27 -10.37
CA PHE A 82 -18.18 6.52 -9.87
C PHE A 82 -16.93 7.38 -9.73
N ILE A 83 -16.48 8.06 -10.78
CA ILE A 83 -15.20 8.78 -10.72
C ILE A 83 -15.22 9.92 -9.69
N LYS A 84 -16.38 10.57 -9.51
CA LYS A 84 -16.61 11.54 -8.43
C LYS A 84 -16.49 10.87 -7.06
N GLY A 85 -17.13 9.72 -6.86
CA GLY A 85 -17.07 8.95 -5.63
C GLY A 85 -15.67 8.43 -5.31
N TYR A 86 -14.98 7.88 -6.31
CA TYR A 86 -13.59 7.45 -6.26
C TYR A 86 -12.68 8.62 -5.83
N ASN A 87 -12.80 9.78 -6.49
CA ASN A 87 -12.00 10.97 -6.16
C ASN A 87 -12.23 11.45 -4.72
N ASN A 88 -13.48 11.43 -4.25
CA ASN A 88 -13.81 11.80 -2.87
C ASN A 88 -13.23 10.82 -1.85
N ASN A 89 -13.35 9.50 -2.10
CA ASN A 89 -12.76 8.49 -1.22
C ASN A 89 -11.23 8.55 -1.23
N PHE A 90 -10.61 8.79 -2.38
CA PHE A 90 -9.16 8.91 -2.48
C PHE A 90 -8.65 10.16 -1.75
N LYS A 91 -9.36 11.29 -1.84
CA LYS A 91 -9.05 12.50 -1.06
C LYS A 91 -9.11 12.21 0.45
N LYS A 92 -10.12 11.47 0.91
CA LYS A 92 -10.23 11.04 2.32
C LYS A 92 -9.04 10.15 2.72
N LEU A 93 -8.70 9.16 1.90
CA LEU A 93 -7.55 8.29 2.10
C LEU A 93 -6.25 9.10 2.30
N THR A 94 -5.98 10.09 1.42
CA THR A 94 -4.76 10.91 1.50
C THR A 94 -4.69 11.87 2.69
N ARG A 95 -5.76 12.02 3.48
CA ARG A 95 -5.72 12.77 4.75
C ARG A 95 -5.15 11.95 5.89
N ASP A 96 -5.21 10.62 5.78
CA ASP A 96 -4.56 9.73 6.74
C ASP A 96 -3.02 9.86 6.65
N LYS A 97 -2.35 9.91 7.80
CA LYS A 97 -0.90 10.15 7.86
C LYS A 97 -0.11 9.02 7.23
N VAL A 98 -0.50 7.76 7.45
CA VAL A 98 0.17 6.57 6.91
C VAL A 98 -0.05 6.49 5.40
N ALA A 99 -1.30 6.66 4.95
CA ALA A 99 -1.58 6.67 3.52
C ALA A 99 -0.86 7.82 2.81
N LYS A 100 -0.86 9.02 3.38
CA LYS A 100 -0.11 10.16 2.83
C LYS A 100 1.38 9.87 2.78
N LEU A 101 1.96 9.33 3.84
CA LEU A 101 3.38 8.96 3.87
C LEU A 101 3.72 8.02 2.71
N LEU A 102 2.99 6.92 2.59
CA LEU A 102 3.33 5.86 1.64
C LEU A 102 2.83 6.11 0.22
N LEU A 103 1.83 6.94 -0.02
CA LEU A 103 1.38 7.32 -1.38
C LEU A 103 2.21 8.45 -2.00
N THR A 104 2.47 9.51 -1.24
CA THR A 104 3.03 10.75 -1.78
C THR A 104 4.54 10.64 -1.98
N LYS A 105 5.21 9.88 -1.11
CA LYS A 105 6.64 9.63 -1.24
C LYS A 105 6.83 8.42 -2.13
N ARG A 106 7.19 8.63 -3.41
CA ARG A 106 8.23 7.78 -4.01
C ARG A 106 9.33 7.82 -2.97
N ASN A 107 9.53 6.77 -2.21
CA ASN A 107 10.53 6.75 -1.16
C ASN A 107 11.86 6.64 -1.93
N ILE A 108 12.34 7.77 -2.45
CA ILE A 108 13.51 7.86 -3.36
C ILE A 108 14.69 7.17 -2.68
N ARG A 109 14.72 7.14 -1.34
CA ARG A 109 15.74 6.46 -0.55
C ARG A 109 15.67 4.93 -0.55
N VAL A 110 14.49 4.33 -0.65
CA VAL A 110 14.36 2.87 -0.88
C VAL A 110 14.90 2.49 -2.26
N HIS A 111 14.89 3.44 -3.21
CA HIS A 111 15.28 3.21 -4.61
C HIS A 111 16.66 3.78 -5.02
N ARG A 112 17.30 4.65 -4.24
CA ARG A 112 18.51 5.39 -4.67
C ARG A 112 19.61 5.60 -3.65
N THR A 113 19.45 5.20 -2.39
CA THR A 113 20.50 5.46 -1.40
C THR A 113 20.86 4.22 -0.61
N ASP A 114 22.15 3.94 -0.53
CA ASP A 114 22.81 3.11 0.48
C ASP A 114 22.64 3.64 1.92
N LEU A 115 21.77 4.64 2.13
CA LEU A 115 21.43 5.13 3.46
C LEU A 115 20.62 4.05 4.18
N PRO A 116 21.12 3.55 5.33
CA PRO A 116 20.55 2.39 5.99
C PRO A 116 19.21 2.75 6.63
N LEU A 117 18.17 1.94 6.37
CA LEU A 117 17.07 1.82 7.33
C LEU A 117 17.69 1.55 8.70
N GLN A 118 17.39 2.37 9.68
CA GLN A 118 17.93 2.17 11.02
C GLN A 118 17.36 0.87 11.61
N LYS A 119 18.20 -0.15 11.69
CA LYS A 119 17.91 -1.40 12.38
C LYS A 119 18.08 -1.17 13.88
N ASN A 120 17.01 -0.78 14.57
CA ASN A 120 17.05 -0.69 16.02
C ASN A 120 16.79 -2.09 16.59
N VAL A 121 17.85 -2.76 17.03
CA VAL A 121 17.75 -4.01 17.78
C VAL A 121 17.46 -3.66 19.23
N SER A 122 16.17 -3.60 19.61
CA SER A 122 15.79 -3.49 21.01
C SER A 122 15.75 -4.89 21.62
N ALA A 123 16.81 -5.30 22.31
CA ALA A 123 16.78 -6.45 23.21
C ALA A 123 16.34 -5.96 24.60
N SER A 124 15.11 -6.23 25.01
CA SER A 124 14.70 -6.05 26.40
C SER A 124 15.15 -7.27 27.21
N ILE A 125 16.21 -7.12 28.00
CA ILE A 125 16.58 -8.11 29.01
C ILE A 125 15.60 -7.94 30.18
N ILE A 126 14.79 -8.96 30.44
CA ILE A 126 14.11 -9.11 31.73
C ILE A 126 14.95 -10.13 32.50
N GLU A 127 15.79 -9.64 33.42
CA GLU A 127 16.49 -10.51 34.37
C GLU A 127 15.47 -11.01 35.41
N ASN A 128 14.94 -12.22 35.19
CA ASN A 128 14.35 -13.01 36.26
C ASN A 128 15.38 -14.05 36.69
N GLY A 129 15.94 -13.87 37.88
CA GLY A 129 16.83 -14.85 38.50
C GLY A 129 16.10 -16.17 38.71
N GLY A 130 16.52 -17.22 37.97
CA GLY A 130 16.03 -18.58 38.17
C GLY A 130 15.92 -19.41 36.89
N LYS A 131 16.99 -20.12 36.55
CA LYS A 131 17.07 -21.37 35.75
C LYS A 131 15.93 -21.67 34.75
N ARG A 132 16.21 -21.45 33.45
CA ARG A 132 16.05 -22.36 32.27
C ARG A 132 15.60 -21.59 31.01
N SER A 133 16.48 -21.62 30.01
CA SER A 133 16.29 -21.33 28.57
C SER A 133 15.33 -20.18 28.21
N ALA A 134 15.84 -18.95 28.26
CA ALA A 134 15.18 -17.81 27.64
C ALA A 134 15.48 -17.83 26.13
N ILE A 135 14.52 -18.25 25.31
CA ILE A 135 14.53 -17.96 23.88
C ILE A 135 14.44 -16.44 23.76
N SER A 136 15.56 -15.77 23.50
CA SER A 136 15.57 -14.35 23.20
C SER A 136 14.90 -14.16 21.83
N ASN A 137 13.60 -13.86 21.82
CA ASN A 137 12.91 -13.40 20.63
C ASN A 137 13.34 -11.95 20.34
N THR A 138 14.57 -11.78 19.88
CA THR A 138 15.10 -10.49 19.44
C THR A 138 14.37 -10.09 18.16
N ARG A 139 13.22 -9.42 18.30
CA ARG A 139 12.46 -8.93 17.15
C ARG A 139 13.19 -7.71 16.59
N VAL A 140 13.82 -7.88 15.43
CA VAL A 140 14.40 -6.78 14.67
C VAL A 140 13.30 -5.79 14.33
N LYS A 141 13.46 -4.52 14.74
CA LYS A 141 12.58 -3.43 14.31
C LYS A 141 13.23 -2.66 13.17
N TRP A 142 12.45 -2.40 12.13
CA TRP A 142 12.80 -1.56 11.00
C TRP A 142 11.97 -0.29 11.08
N LEU A 143 12.58 0.88 10.97
CA LEU A 143 11.86 2.16 11.02
C LEU A 143 12.02 2.92 9.72
N PHE A 144 10.99 3.66 9.33
CA PHE A 144 11.14 4.69 8.31
C PHE A 144 11.82 5.92 8.94
N ASP A 145 12.82 6.48 8.27
CA ASP A 145 13.58 7.64 8.79
C ASP A 145 12.68 8.83 9.18
N ASP A 146 11.64 9.03 8.38
CA ASP A 146 10.66 10.11 8.46
C ASP A 146 9.37 9.71 9.20
N TYR A 147 9.32 8.48 9.72
CA TYR A 147 8.22 7.97 10.54
C TYR A 147 8.76 6.96 11.57
N LYS A 148 9.28 7.51 12.67
CA LYS A 148 9.89 6.72 13.76
C LYS A 148 8.90 6.25 14.82
N GLU A 149 7.64 6.66 14.71
CA GLU A 149 6.57 6.37 15.67
C GLU A 149 6.15 4.89 15.67
N ALA A 150 6.38 4.16 14.57
CA ALA A 150 6.03 2.74 14.45
C ALA A 150 7.02 1.98 13.56
N ASP A 151 7.03 0.65 13.74
CA ASP A 151 7.79 -0.26 12.88
C ASP A 151 7.24 -0.29 11.44
N VAL A 152 8.12 -0.44 10.46
CA VAL A 152 7.77 -0.51 9.02
C VAL A 152 6.66 -1.53 8.76
N ILE A 153 6.68 -2.69 9.42
CA ILE A 153 5.65 -3.72 9.27
C ILE A 153 4.30 -3.21 9.78
N GLU A 154 4.25 -2.46 10.87
CA GLU A 154 3.01 -1.87 11.40
C GLU A 154 2.46 -0.80 10.45
N VAL A 155 3.32 0.07 9.95
CA VAL A 155 2.96 1.09 8.95
C VAL A 155 2.44 0.42 7.67
N CYS A 156 3.09 -0.65 7.18
CA CYS A 156 2.64 -1.40 6.01
C CYS A 156 1.33 -2.13 6.26
N LYS A 157 1.12 -2.74 7.43
CA LYS A 157 -0.18 -3.35 7.77
C LYS A 157 -1.30 -2.33 7.71
N GLU A 158 -1.10 -1.18 8.34
CA GLU A 158 -2.09 -0.11 8.36
C GLU A 158 -2.36 0.44 6.97
N PHE A 159 -1.32 0.63 6.16
CA PHE A 159 -1.48 1.09 4.79
C PHE A 159 -2.28 0.11 3.92
N LEU A 160 -2.02 -1.19 4.04
CA LEU A 160 -2.79 -2.20 3.33
C LEU A 160 -4.25 -2.23 3.80
N ARG A 161 -4.50 -2.07 5.11
CA ARG A 161 -5.86 -1.96 5.66
C ARG A 161 -6.60 -0.77 5.05
N LEU A 162 -5.98 0.41 5.02
CA LEU A 162 -6.54 1.62 4.43
C LEU A 162 -6.84 1.47 2.93
N MET A 163 -5.99 0.76 2.19
CA MET A 163 -6.23 0.45 0.78
C MET A 163 -7.41 -0.51 0.57
N ASN A 164 -7.53 -1.55 1.41
CA ASN A 164 -8.68 -2.45 1.38
C ASN A 164 -9.97 -1.70 1.68
N ASP A 165 -9.96 -0.83 2.70
CA ASP A 165 -11.12 0.02 3.04
C ASP A 165 -11.46 0.95 1.89
N PHE A 166 -10.47 1.55 1.24
CA PHE A 166 -10.69 2.38 0.05
C PHE A 166 -11.40 1.60 -1.06
N VAL A 167 -10.89 0.42 -1.42
CA VAL A 167 -11.50 -0.45 -2.45
C VAL A 167 -12.92 -0.83 -2.04
N LYS A 168 -13.11 -1.35 -0.82
CA LYS A 168 -14.42 -1.76 -0.29
C LYS A 168 -15.44 -0.61 -0.31
N ASN A 169 -15.03 0.58 0.12
CA ASN A 169 -15.91 1.75 0.14
C ASN A 169 -16.35 2.19 -1.26
N VAL A 170 -15.48 2.03 -2.25
CA VAL A 170 -15.81 2.32 -3.65
C VAL A 170 -16.69 1.21 -4.23
N THR A 171 -16.30 -0.06 -4.08
CA THR A 171 -17.03 -1.19 -4.68
C THR A 171 -18.41 -1.40 -4.07
N THR A 172 -18.58 -1.19 -2.77
CA THR A 172 -19.89 -1.26 -2.11
C THR A 172 -20.83 -0.16 -2.60
N LYS A 173 -20.30 1.04 -2.88
CA LYS A 173 -21.10 2.18 -3.33
C LYS A 173 -21.42 2.12 -4.82
N PHE A 174 -20.56 1.48 -5.60
CA PHE A 174 -20.68 1.37 -7.05
C PHE A 174 -20.61 -0.11 -7.48
N PRO A 175 -21.61 -0.91 -7.07
CA PRO A 175 -21.64 -2.36 -7.27
C PRO A 175 -21.68 -2.75 -8.73
#